data_AF-A0A146LFE6-F1
#
_entry.id   AF-A0A146LFE6-F1
#
_cell.length_a   1.000
_cell.length_b   1.000
_cell.length_c   1.000
_cell.angle_alpha   90.00
_cell.angle_beta   90.00
_cell.angle_gamma   90.00
#
_symmetry.space_group_name_H-M   'P 1'
#
loop_
_entity.id
_entity.type
_entity.pdbx_description
1 polymer ?
#
loop_
_entity_poly.entity_id
_entity_poly.type
_entity_poly.pdbx_seq_one_letter_code
_entity_poly.pdbx_strand_id
1 'polypeptide(L)'
;MPLYVLTTTFFVTRSTLTGEQEPQTVIYSCLAADKVIPVLTNAYISKTFDMLVMCIDALNFVNSCAYVKSLYNSVIAKNNSRSGNIKDASTSCADMPVILLLTKADSEVMYTDDGTNLECTAV
;
A
#
# COMPACT_ATOMS: atom_id res chain seq x y z
N MET A 1 10.96 15.70 2.30
CA MET A 1 10.85 14.96 3.56
C MET A 1 11.86 13.82 3.50
N PRO A 2 12.79 13.70 4.45
CA PRO A 2 13.75 12.59 4.46
C PRO A 2 13.00 11.26 4.52
N LEU A 3 13.45 10.28 3.73
CA LEU A 3 12.94 8.92 3.79
C LEU A 3 13.45 8.29 5.09
N TYR A 4 12.62 8.24 6.12
CA TYR A 4 12.97 7.55 7.36
C TYR A 4 12.82 6.04 7.15
N VAL A 5 13.94 5.33 7.26
CA VAL A 5 13.96 3.87 7.28
C VAL A 5 13.59 3.42 8.69
N LEU A 6 12.53 2.62 8.79
CA LEU A 6 12.04 2.01 10.01
C LEU A 6 12.28 0.51 9.94
N THR A 7 12.52 -0.10 11.09
CA THR A 7 12.73 -1.55 11.19
C THR A 7 11.92 -2.10 12.35
N THR A 8 11.16 -3.16 12.11
CA THR A 8 10.42 -3.87 13.16
C THR A 8 10.84 -5.33 13.14
N THR A 9 11.39 -5.81 14.25
CA THR A 9 11.73 -7.22 14.45
C THR A 9 10.66 -7.87 15.32
N PHE A 10 10.16 -9.01 14.88
CA PHE A 10 9.21 -9.85 15.63
C PHE A 10 9.70 -11.29 15.64
N PHE A 11 9.29 -12.06 16.64
CA PHE A 11 9.72 -13.45 16.81
C PHE A 11 8.59 -14.37 16.38
N VAL A 12 8.83 -15.15 15.33
CA VAL A 12 7.85 -16.11 14.81
C VAL A 12 8.17 -17.49 15.35
N THR A 13 7.16 -18.18 15.86
CA THR A 13 7.30 -19.57 16.30
C THR A 13 7.56 -20.46 15.08
N ARG A 14 8.75 -21.06 15.01
CA ARG A 14 9.17 -21.92 13.90
C ARG A 14 8.53 -23.31 13.98
N SER A 15 8.29 -23.78 15.20
CA SER A 15 7.64 -25.06 15.47
C SER A 15 6.81 -24.96 16.77
N THR A 16 5.54 -25.33 16.67
CA THR A 16 4.63 -25.39 17.83
C THR A 16 5.01 -26.49 18.81
N LEU A 17 5.81 -27.47 18.38
CA LEU A 17 6.25 -28.61 19.20
C LEU A 17 7.50 -28.29 20.02
N THR A 18 8.43 -27.48 19.50
CA THR A 18 9.68 -27.15 20.19
C THR A 18 9.63 -25.77 20.86
N GLY A 19 8.67 -24.92 20.51
CA GLY A 19 8.55 -23.56 21.03
C GLY A 19 9.69 -22.63 20.58
N GLU A 20 10.55 -23.10 19.67
CA GLU A 20 11.67 -22.32 19.15
C GLU A 20 11.13 -21.13 18.33
N GLN A 21 11.67 -19.95 18.65
CA GLN A 21 11.34 -18.71 17.99
C GLN A 21 12.50 -18.26 17.11
N GLU A 22 12.18 -17.79 15.90
CA GLU A 22 13.14 -17.22 14.97
C GLU A 22 12.81 -15.73 14.75
N PRO A 23 13.80 -14.82 14.90
CA PRO A 23 13.57 -13.40 14.64
C PRO A 23 13.36 -13.14 13.15
N GLN A 24 12.29 -12.41 12.82
CA GLN A 24 11.98 -11.91 11.49
C GLN A 24 11.99 -10.37 11.55
N THR A 25 12.72 -9.72 10.63
CA THR A 25 12.83 -8.26 10.61
C THR A 25 12.26 -7.70 9.32
N VAL A 26 11.31 -6.78 9.45
CA VAL A 26 10.77 -6.01 8.32
C VAL A 26 11.40 -4.63 8.33
N ILE A 27 12.01 -4.25 7.21
CA ILE A 27 12.55 -2.92 6.94
C ILE A 27 11.57 -2.20 6.03
N TYR A 28 11.10 -1.02 6.43
CA TYR A 28 10.09 -0.28 5.68
C TYR A 28 10.30 1.22 5.76
N SER A 29 9.62 1.96 4.89
CA SER A 29 9.61 3.42 4.89
C SER A 29 8.20 3.91 4.63
N CYS A 30 7.78 4.92 5.38
CA CYS A 30 6.49 5.57 5.15
C CYS A 30 6.64 6.61 4.05
N LEU A 31 5.84 6.47 2.99
CA LEU A 31 5.81 7.42 1.89
C LEU A 31 4.62 8.36 2.06
N ALA A 32 4.86 9.65 1.85
CA ALA A 32 3.77 10.60 1.67
C ALA A 32 3.00 10.27 0.37
N ALA A 33 1.71 10.60 0.33
CA ALA A 33 0.82 10.28 -0.79
C ALA A 33 1.36 10.75 -2.15
N ASP A 34 1.91 11.97 -2.21
CA ASP A 34 2.48 12.57 -3.41
C ASP A 34 3.76 11.86 -3.91
N LYS A 35 4.39 11.03 -3.07
CA LYS A 35 5.60 10.26 -3.42
C LYS A 35 5.31 8.86 -3.92
N VAL A 36 4.06 8.38 -3.80
CA VAL A 36 3.68 7.01 -4.22
C VAL A 36 3.65 6.87 -5.75
N ILE A 37 3.20 7.90 -6.47
CA ILE A 37 3.10 7.85 -7.94
C ILE A 37 4.47 7.62 -8.60
N PRO A 38 5.55 8.34 -8.25
CA PRO A 38 6.88 8.03 -8.77
C PRO A 38 7.33 6.59 -8.50
N VAL A 39 7.06 6.04 -7.30
CA VAL A 39 7.42 4.65 -6.95
C VAL A 39 6.68 3.65 -7.83
N LEU A 40 5.39 3.88 -8.09
CA LEU A 40 4.57 2.99 -8.92
C LEU A 40 4.82 3.14 -10.43
N THR A 41 5.42 4.24 -10.87
CA THR A 41 5.44 4.59 -12.30
C THR A 41 6.83 4.78 -12.88
N ASN A 42 7.88 4.80 -12.06
CA ASN A 42 9.27 4.91 -12.51
C ASN A 42 10.01 3.61 -12.23
N ALA A 43 10.37 2.87 -13.28
CA ALA A 43 11.03 1.57 -13.17
C ALA A 43 12.35 1.60 -12.37
N TYR A 44 13.09 2.72 -12.36
CA TYR A 44 14.31 2.83 -11.56
C TYR A 44 13.98 2.92 -10.06
N ILE A 45 12.92 3.66 -9.71
CA ILE A 45 12.48 3.83 -8.32
C ILE A 45 11.73 2.58 -7.84
N SER A 46 10.90 1.95 -8.68
CA SER A 46 10.17 0.73 -8.28
C SER A 46 11.12 -0.39 -7.83
N LYS A 47 12.30 -0.50 -8.44
CA LYS A 47 13.30 -1.53 -8.13
C LYS A 47 13.99 -1.35 -6.78
N THR A 48 13.80 -0.21 -6.10
CA THR A 48 14.36 0.00 -4.75
C THR A 48 13.45 -0.52 -3.64
N PHE A 49 12.29 -1.08 -3.99
CA PHE A 49 11.31 -1.60 -3.05
C PHE A 49 10.94 -3.03 -3.43
N ASP A 50 10.96 -3.94 -2.46
CA ASP A 50 10.54 -5.33 -2.67
C ASP A 50 9.03 -5.47 -2.72
N MET A 51 8.29 -4.57 -2.05
CA MET A 51 6.83 -4.53 -2.04
C MET A 51 6.31 -3.15 -1.63
N LEU A 52 5.04 -2.89 -1.95
CA LEU A 52 4.31 -1.71 -1.49
C LEU A 52 3.08 -2.15 -0.67
N VAL A 53 2.97 -1.64 0.56
CA VAL A 53 1.76 -1.80 1.38
C VAL A 53 0.97 -0.49 1.33
N MET A 54 -0.25 -0.53 0.82
CA MET A 54 -1.18 0.60 0.83
C MET A 54 -2.24 0.38 1.90
N CYS A 55 -2.27 1.26 2.90
CA CYS A 55 -3.25 1.22 3.97
C CYS A 55 -4.55 1.90 3.53
N ILE A 56 -5.66 1.19 3.62
CA ILE A 56 -7.02 1.70 3.46
C ILE A 56 -7.55 1.96 4.87
N ASP A 57 -7.93 3.19 5.19
CA ASP A 57 -8.52 3.52 6.49
C ASP A 57 -10.00 3.14 6.47
N ALA A 58 -10.42 2.18 7.31
CA ALA A 58 -11.82 1.76 7.38
C ALA A 58 -12.75 2.90 7.82
N LEU A 59 -12.27 3.82 8.67
CA LEU A 59 -13.02 5.00 9.09
C LEU A 59 -13.17 6.05 7.97
N ASN A 60 -12.32 5.96 6.94
CA ASN A 60 -12.33 6.87 5.80
C ASN A 60 -12.29 6.06 4.49
N PHE A 61 -13.13 5.02 4.42
CA PHE A 61 -13.07 4.00 3.38
C PHE A 61 -13.27 4.58 1.98
N VAL A 62 -14.27 5.44 1.80
CA VAL A 62 -14.61 6.04 0.49
C VAL A 62 -13.43 6.83 -0.08
N ASN A 63 -12.83 7.74 0.70
CA ASN A 63 -11.70 8.54 0.23
C ASN A 63 -10.44 7.70 0.06
N SER A 64 -10.19 6.75 0.95
CA SER A 64 -9.05 5.82 0.85
C SER A 64 -9.13 4.99 -0.44
N CYS A 65 -10.30 4.44 -0.76
CA CYS A 65 -10.55 3.69 -1.98
C CYS A 65 -10.45 4.58 -3.24
N ALA A 66 -11.00 5.79 -3.20
CA ALA A 66 -10.88 6.75 -4.30
C ALA A 66 -9.41 7.10 -4.59
N TYR A 67 -8.60 7.30 -3.53
CA TYR A 67 -7.17 7.54 -3.65
C TYR A 67 -6.44 6.35 -4.29
N VAL A 68 -6.63 5.12 -3.77
CA VAL A 68 -6.02 3.89 -4.34
C VAL A 68 -6.41 3.70 -5.81
N LYS A 69 -7.69 3.91 -6.15
CA LYS A 69 -8.17 3.83 -7.53
C LYS A 69 -7.50 4.88 -8.43
N SER A 70 -7.26 6.08 -7.93
CA SER A 70 -6.57 7.13 -8.68
C SER A 70 -5.10 6.79 -8.97
N LEU A 71 -4.42 6.13 -8.02
CA LEU A 71 -3.06 5.60 -8.21
C LEU A 71 -3.05 4.50 -9.28
N TYR A 72 -3.97 3.54 -9.20
CA TYR A 72 -4.09 2.46 -10.19
C TYR A 72 -4.32 2.99 -11.61
N ASN A 73 -5.25 3.94 -11.76
CA ASN A 73 -5.51 4.60 -13.03
C ASN A 73 -4.27 5.32 -13.57
N SER A 74 -3.48 5.95 -12.69
CA SER A 74 -2.23 6.63 -13.07
C SER A 74 -1.17 5.66 -13.59
N VAL A 75 -1.08 4.47 -12.98
CA VAL A 75 -0.19 3.39 -13.45
C VAL A 75 -0.63 2.87 -14.81
N ILE A 76 -1.92 2.57 -14.99
CA ILE A 76 -2.46 2.11 -16.29
C ILE A 76 -2.22 3.16 -17.37
N ALA A 77 -2.58 4.41 -17.11
CA ALA A 77 -2.44 5.49 -18.09
C ALA A 77 -1.00 5.58 -18.59
N LYS A 78 -0.01 5.53 -17.68
CA LYS A 78 1.40 5.60 -18.06
C LYS A 78 1.89 4.37 -18.83
N ASN A 79 1.41 3.18 -18.49
CA ASN A 79 1.73 1.96 -19.24
C ASN A 79 1.15 2.02 -20.66
N ASN A 80 -0.07 2.55 -20.82
CA ASN A 80 -0.74 2.68 -22.12
C ASN A 80 -0.15 3.81 -22.99
N SER A 81 0.29 4.93 -22.40
CA SER A 81 0.88 6.06 -23.14
C SER A 81 2.24 5.76 -23.77
N ARG A 82 2.89 4.64 -23.42
CA ARG A 82 4.18 4.21 -24.01
C ARG A 82 4.04 3.20 -25.15
N SER A 83 2.82 2.83 -25.54
CA SER A 83 2.55 1.93 -26.67
C SER A 83 2.69 2.65 -28.02
N GLY A 84 3.90 3.12 -28.31
CA GLY A 84 4.29 3.79 -29.53
C GLY A 84 5.79 3.60 -29.78
N ASN A 85 6.16 2.44 -30.35
CA ASN A 85 7.48 2.17 -30.94
C ASN A 85 8.75 2.24 -30.07
N ILE A 86 8.79 1.63 -28.87
CA ILE A 86 10.07 1.33 -28.21
C ILE A 86 10.04 -0.09 -27.62
N LYS A 87 10.95 -0.95 -28.08
CA LYS A 87 11.22 -2.33 -27.63
C LYS A 87 11.85 -2.43 -26.22
N ASP A 88 11.83 -1.34 -25.45
CA ASP A 88 12.38 -1.25 -24.09
C ASP A 88 11.24 -1.13 -23.08
N ALA A 89 10.24 -2.01 -23.20
CA ALA A 89 9.17 -2.15 -22.23
C ALA A 89 9.69 -2.81 -20.93
N SER A 90 10.65 -2.19 -20.26
CA SER A 90 10.96 -2.54 -18.87
C SER A 90 9.88 -1.93 -17.97
N THR A 91 8.77 -2.66 -17.89
CA THR A 91 7.87 -2.81 -16.73
C THR A 91 8.14 -1.87 -15.54
N SER A 92 7.57 -0.67 -15.55
CA SER A 92 7.43 0.06 -14.28
C SER A 92 6.38 -0.65 -13.42
N CYS A 93 6.74 -1.02 -12.19
CA CYS A 93 5.91 -1.71 -11.19
C CYS A 93 5.35 -3.12 -11.55
N ALA A 94 5.42 -3.61 -12.79
CA ALA A 94 4.73 -4.87 -13.17
C ALA A 94 5.11 -6.08 -12.29
N ASP A 95 6.31 -6.07 -11.71
CA ASP A 95 6.82 -7.16 -10.88
C ASP A 95 6.79 -6.85 -9.37
N MET A 96 6.43 -5.64 -8.95
CA MET A 96 6.41 -5.25 -7.53
C MET A 96 5.07 -5.62 -6.89
N PRO A 97 5.04 -6.52 -5.89
CA PRO A 97 3.82 -6.86 -5.16
C PRO A 97 3.24 -5.64 -4.45
N VAL A 98 1.92 -5.48 -4.59
CA VAL A 98 1.15 -4.44 -3.91
C VAL A 98 0.14 -5.10 -2.98
N ILE A 99 0.22 -4.80 -1.69
CA ILE A 99 -0.69 -5.31 -0.67
C ILE A 99 -1.64 -4.17 -0.27
N LEU A 100 -2.95 -4.43 -0.31
CA LEU A 100 -3.95 -3.53 0.25
C LEU A 100 -4.27 -4.00 1.68
N LEU A 101 -3.98 -3.16 2.66
CA LEU A 101 -4.24 -3.46 4.08
C LEU A 101 -5.39 -2.58 4.57
N LEU A 102 -6.52 -3.18 4.93
CA LEU A 102 -7.60 -2.48 5.62
C LEU A 102 -7.19 -2.26 7.09
N THR A 103 -7.01 -1.01 7.46
CA THR A 103 -6.65 -0.60 8.82
C THR A 103 -7.89 -0.17 9.60
N LYS A 104 -7.87 -0.39 10.93
CA LYS A 104 -9.01 -0.11 11.82
C LYS A 104 -10.28 -0.86 11.41
N ALA A 105 -10.15 -2.06 10.85
CA ALA A 105 -11.30 -2.84 10.38
C ALA A 105 -12.27 -3.23 11.51
N ASP A 106 -11.77 -3.25 12.74
CA ASP A 106 -12.48 -3.49 14.00
C ASP A 106 -13.18 -2.24 14.55
N SER A 107 -12.95 -1.05 13.98
CA SER A 107 -13.69 0.13 14.38
C SER A 107 -15.17 -0.01 13.99
N GLU A 108 -16.07 0.16 14.95
CA GLU A 108 -17.53 0.09 14.74
C GLU A 108 -18.00 1.22 13.81
N VAL A 109 -17.89 1.01 12.50
CA VAL A 109 -18.54 1.89 11.53
C VAL A 109 -19.98 1.43 11.38
N MET A 110 -20.88 2.05 12.13
CA MET A 110 -22.33 1.95 11.91
C MET A 110 -22.65 2.60 10.55
N TYR A 111 -22.77 1.80 9.49
CA TYR A 111 -23.32 2.28 8.22
C TYR A 111 -24.85 2.33 8.35
N THR A 112 -25.42 3.52 8.54
CA THR A 112 -26.87 3.71 8.35
C THR A 112 -27.18 3.76 6.86
N ASP A 113 -28.14 2.95 6.41
CA ASP A 113 -28.50 2.66 5.00
C ASP A 113 -29.13 3.85 4.24
N ASP A 114 -29.08 5.05 4.80
CA ASP A 114 -29.91 6.19 4.38
C ASP A 114 -29.14 7.25 3.56
N GLY A 115 -27.92 6.95 3.13
CA GLY A 115 -27.18 7.75 2.15
C GLY A 115 -26.89 9.21 2.54
N THR A 116 -27.04 9.59 3.81
CA THR A 116 -26.83 10.96 4.29
C THR A 116 -25.92 11.00 5.53
N ASN A 117 -24.83 11.77 5.38
CA ASN A 117 -23.78 12.18 6.32
C ASN A 117 -23.70 11.48 7.69
N LEU A 118 -22.59 10.76 7.90
CA LEU A 118 -22.19 10.21 9.20
C LEU A 118 -21.48 11.26 10.04
N GLU A 119 -22.15 11.73 11.09
CA GLU A 119 -21.46 12.25 12.27
C GLU A 119 -20.82 11.08 13.02
N CYS A 120 -19.50 11.12 13.13
CA CYS A 120 -18.70 10.13 13.83
C CYS A 120 -18.68 10.48 15.32
N THR A 121 -19.56 9.91 16.13
CA THR A 121 -19.41 9.93 17.59
C THR A 121 -18.46 8.80 18.01
N ALA A 122 -17.23 9.18 18.37
CA ALA A 122 -16.30 8.30 19.08
C ALA A 122 -16.82 8.06 20.50
N VAL A 123 -16.85 6.80 20.94
CA VAL A 123 -17.01 6.41 22.35
C VAL A 123 -15.63 6.23 22.98
#